data_AF-A0A7X1FPT4-F1
#
_entry.id   AF-A0A7X1FPT4-F1
#
_cell.length_a   1.000
_cell.length_b   1.000
_cell.length_c   1.000
_cell.angle_alpha   90.00
_cell.angle_beta   90.00
_cell.angle_gamma   90.00
#
_symmetry.space_group_name_H-M   'P 1'
#
loop_
_entity.id
_entity.type
_entity.pdbx_description
1 polymer ?
#
loop_
_entity_poly.entity_id
_entity_poly.type
_entity_poly.pdbx_seq_one_letter_code
_entity_poly.pdbx_strand_id
1 'polypeptide(L)' 'MSIEGKAKEAAGYLKEEAYEHGKSAESRQKAQEGRDLRNEGRIEDGKAPKTAKPGTGA' A
#
# COMPACT_ATOMS: atom_id res chain seq x y z
N MET A 1 -13.51 -12.11 0.37
CA MET A 1 -12.90 -10.96 -0.33
C MET A 1 -13.94 -9.88 -0.49
N SER A 2 -13.69 -8.71 0.07
CA SER A 2 -14.50 -7.51 -0.04
C SER A 2 -14.07 -6.69 -1.28
N ILE A 3 -15.02 -6.06 -1.96
CA ILE A 3 -14.73 -5.10 -3.04
C ILE A 3 -13.96 -3.90 -2.45
N GLU A 4 -14.30 -3.51 -1.23
CA GLU A 4 -13.66 -2.42 -0.51
C GLU A 4 -12.20 -2.74 -0.19
N GLY A 5 -11.92 -3.94 0.32
CA GLY A 5 -10.56 -4.40 0.61
C GLY A 5 -9.66 -4.41 -0.63
N LYS A 6 -10.18 -4.89 -1.76
CA LYS A 6 -9.46 -4.82 -3.05
C LYS A 6 -9.21 -3.40 -3.52
N ALA A 7 -10.16 -2.48 -3.34
CA ALA A 7 -10.00 -1.08 -3.71
C ALA A 7 -8.93 -0.41 -2.83
N LYS A 8 -8.93 -0.67 -1.51
CA LYS A 8 -7.89 -0.21 -0.58
C LYS A 8 -6.50 -0.78 -0.93
N GLU A 9 -6.42 -2.08 -1.23
CA GLU A 9 -5.17 -2.75 -1.67
C GLU A 9 -4.58 -2.04 -2.91
N ALA A 10 -5.40 -1.80 -3.94
CA ALA A 10 -4.97 -1.15 -5.17
C ALA A 10 -4.63 0.34 -4.99
N ALA A 11 -5.47 1.11 -4.29
CA ALA A 11 -5.23 2.52 -4.03
C ALA A 11 -3.97 2.74 -3.19
N GLY A 12 -3.77 1.91 -2.17
CA GLY A 12 -2.57 1.93 -1.34
C GLY A 12 -1.32 1.59 -2.15
N TYR A 13 -1.38 0.59 -3.04
CA TYR A 13 -0.29 0.22 -3.93
C TYR A 13 0.13 1.39 -4.85
N LEU A 14 -0.84 2.02 -5.53
CA LEU A 14 -0.58 3.16 -6.42
C LEU A 14 0.01 4.35 -5.66
N LYS A 15 -0.51 4.63 -4.46
CA LYS A 15 0.00 5.72 -3.62
C LYS A 15 1.41 5.41 -3.12
N GLU A 16 1.71 4.17 -2.76
CA GLU A 16 3.06 3.79 -2.37
C GLU A 16 4.05 3.97 -3.53
N GLU A 17 3.74 3.43 -4.72
CA GLU A 17 4.61 3.55 -5.91
C GLU A 17 4.82 5.01 -6.33
N ALA A 18 3.78 5.84 -6.28
CA ALA A 18 3.88 7.25 -6.69
C ALA A 18 4.85 8.07 -5.83
N TYR A 19 5.07 7.67 -4.58
CA TYR A 19 5.85 8.46 -3.62
C TYR A 19 7.08 7.74 -3.05
N GLU A 20 7.27 6.43 -3.31
CA GLU A 20 8.36 5.63 -2.76
C GLU A 20 9.76 6.21 -3.05
N HIS A 21 9.95 6.81 -4.21
CA HIS A 21 11.24 7.38 -4.63
C HIS A 21 11.41 8.87 -4.29
N GLY A 22 10.40 9.51 -3.69
CA GLY A 22 10.46 10.92 -3.32
C GLY A 22 11.41 11.15 -2.13
N LYS A 23 12.26 12.19 -2.23
CA LYS A 23 13.28 12.49 -1.22
C LYS A 23 12.77 13.34 -0.05
N SER A 24 11.60 13.97 -0.19
CA SER A 24 11.02 14.83 0.84
C SER A 24 10.37 14.01 1.95
N ALA A 25 10.24 14.62 3.14
CA ALA A 25 9.50 14.01 4.25
C ALA A 25 8.04 13.71 3.87
N GLU A 26 7.41 14.61 3.11
CA GLU A 26 6.04 14.45 2.61
C GLU A 26 5.91 13.22 1.69
N SER A 27 6.84 13.01 0.76
CA SER A 27 6.81 11.82 -0.10
C SER A 27 6.95 10.54 0.71
N ARG A 28 7.86 10.52 1.70
CA ARG A 28 8.01 9.34 2.58
C ARG A 28 6.74 9.05 3.37
N GLN A 29 6.06 10.09 3.85
CA GLN A 29 4.80 9.96 4.57
C GLN A 29 3.70 9.40 3.66
N LYS A 30 3.54 9.94 2.44
CA LYS A 30 2.55 9.44 1.48
C LYS A 30 2.82 7.99 1.05
N ALA A 31 4.09 7.60 0.93
CA ALA A 31 4.46 6.21 0.68
C ALA A 31 4.09 5.29 1.85
N GLN A 32 4.24 5.75 3.09
CA GLN A 32 3.79 5.01 4.28
C GLN A 32 2.26 4.90 4.32
N GLU A 33 1.54 5.98 4.05
CA GLU A 33 0.07 5.94 3.94
C GLU A 33 -0.40 4.95 2.87
N GLY A 34 0.34 4.85 1.76
CA GLY A 34 0.10 3.83 0.73
C GLY A 34 0.27 2.40 1.26
N ARG A 35 1.34 2.13 2.02
CA ARG A 35 1.55 0.82 2.69
C ARG A 35 0.43 0.47 3.63
N ASP A 36 0.05 1.43 4.47
CA ASP A 36 -0.94 1.21 5.52
C ASP A 36 -2.31 0.92 4.88
N LEU A 37 -2.73 1.71 3.89
CA LEU A 37 -3.98 1.51 3.17
C LEU A 37 -3.99 0.19 2.39
N ARG A 38 -2.86 -0.17 1.78
CA ARG A 38 -2.72 -1.44 1.05
C ARG A 38 -2.86 -2.63 2.00
N ASN A 39 -2.25 -2.54 3.17
CA ASN A 39 -2.28 -3.58 4.18
C ASN A 39 -3.63 -3.68 4.89
N GLU A 40 -4.30 -2.56 5.12
CA GLU A 40 -5.70 -2.51 5.58
C GLU A 40 -6.61 -3.30 4.63
N GLY A 41 -6.53 -3.00 3.33
CA GLY A 41 -7.32 -3.71 2.32
C GLY A 41 -7.06 -5.23 2.28
N ARG A 42 -5.81 -5.64 2.53
CA ARG A 42 -5.44 -7.06 2.64
C ARG A 42 -6.01 -7.71 3.89
N ILE A 43 -5.94 -7.04 5.04
CA ILE A 43 -6.46 -7.54 6.32
C ILE A 43 -7.98 -7.70 6.24
N GLU A 44 -8.69 -6.74 5.63
CA GLU A 44 -10.13 -6.84 5.36
C GLU A 44 -10.49 -8.02 4.46
N ASP A 45 -9.59 -8.34 3.52
CA ASP A 45 -9.71 -9.52 2.66
C ASP A 45 -9.29 -10.84 3.34
N GLY A 46 -8.87 -10.80 4.61
CA GLY A 46 -8.38 -11.96 5.36
C GLY A 46 -6.97 -12.43 4.95
N LYS A 47 -6.21 -11.57 4.25
CA LYS A 47 -4.85 -11.84 3.79
C LYS A 47 -3.84 -11.23 4.77
N ALA A 48 -2.69 -11.88 4.90
CA ALA A 48 -1.57 -11.30 5.65
C ALA A 48 -1.09 -9.98 5.01
N PRO A 49 -0.68 -8.98 5.81
CA PRO A 49 -0.13 -7.72 5.30
C PRO A 49 1.17 -7.99 4.53
N LYS A 50 1.48 -7.11 3.57
CA LYS A 50 2.74 -7.13 2.83
C LYS A 50 3.74 -6.20 3.51
N THR A 51 4.92 -6.75 3.80
CA THR A 51 6.07 -6.01 4.34
C THR A 51 7.08 -5.63 3.27
N ALA A 52 6.97 -6.26 2.10
CA ALA A 52 7.78 -5.96 0.94
C ALA A 52 7.26 -4.71 0.21
N LYS A 53 8.20 -4.04 -0.46
CA LYS A 53 7.95 -2.87 -1.29
C LYS A 53 7.20 -3.25 -2.58
N PRO A 54 6.46 -2.32 -3.19
CA PRO A 54 5.92 -2.49 -4.53
C PRO A 54 7.00 -2.94 -5.53
N GLY A 55 6.60 -3.72 -6.53
CA GLY A 55 7.50 -4.20 -7.57
C GLY A 55 8.54 -5.26 -7.17
N THR A 56 8.71 -5.62 -5.88
CA THR A 56 9.73 -6.61 -5.48
C THR A 56 9.29 -8.08 -5.61
N GLY A 57 8.10 -8.35 -6.16
CA GLY A 57 7.63 -9.70 -6.50
C GLY A 57 7.42 -10.68 -5.32
N ALA A 58 7.48 -10.19 -4.08
CA ALA A 58 7.35 -10.98 -2.85
C ALA A 58 5.91 -11.02 -2.30
#